data_AF-A0A423PYB3-F1
#
_entry.id   AF-A0A423PYB3-F1
#
_cell.length_a   1.000
_cell.length_b   1.000
_cell.length_c   1.000
_cell.angle_alpha   90.00
_cell.angle_beta   90.00
_cell.angle_gamma   90.00
#
_symmetry.space_group_name_H-M   'P 1'
#
loop_
_entity.id
_entity.type
_entity.pdbx_description
1 polymer ?
#
loop_
_entity_poly.entity_id
_entity_poly.type
_entity_poly.pdbx_seq_one_letter_code
_entity_poly.pdbx_strand_id
1 'polypeptide(L)'
;MPVEIVREDEDLPSDYPAEPADLSPAAQAIDATAVWARIEQWIIRRWPAREVQWITEGEGYFVPRLQPAELTKAEQWNGKDWIEVQPDPAPMGLYLNHGTHRLTYQVGEAEPPAPVMRAYIRLAEYWAEVQPEGGATSVSDGDYSFTRSANAVARALQYSGAADLLRRYRS
;
A
#
# COMPACT_ATOMS: atom_id res chain seq x y z
N MET A 1 2.77 12.10 -24.56
CA MET A 1 1.67 11.39 -23.87
C MET A 1 2.27 10.75 -22.62
N PRO A 2 1.52 10.35 -21.58
CA PRO A 2 2.10 9.55 -20.51
C PRO A 2 2.45 8.15 -21.06
N VAL A 3 3.52 7.54 -20.54
CA VAL A 3 3.85 6.15 -20.88
C VAL A 3 2.78 5.21 -20.29
N GLU A 4 2.50 4.10 -20.97
CA GLU A 4 1.62 3.08 -20.44
C GLU A 4 2.40 2.13 -19.51
N ILE A 5 1.84 1.81 -18.34
CA ILE A 5 2.39 0.78 -17.46
C ILE A 5 1.70 -0.53 -17.81
N VAL A 6 2.46 -1.47 -18.37
CA VAL A 6 1.99 -2.78 -18.82
C VAL A 6 2.05 -3.80 -17.68
N ARG A 7 3.07 -3.70 -16.83
CA ARG A 7 3.26 -4.59 -15.68
C ARG A 7 3.87 -3.85 -14.51
N GLU A 8 3.43 -4.23 -13.31
CA GLU A 8 3.96 -3.79 -12.03
C GLU A 8 4.17 -5.04 -11.18
N ASP A 9 5.42 -5.31 -10.84
CA ASP A 9 5.81 -6.39 -9.94
C ASP A 9 6.40 -5.77 -8.68
N GLU A 10 5.77 -6.01 -7.54
CA GLU A 10 6.18 -5.49 -6.25
C GLU A 10 6.61 -6.67 -5.36
N ASP A 11 7.81 -6.56 -4.78
CA ASP A 11 8.31 -7.57 -3.86
C ASP A 11 7.48 -7.61 -2.57
N LEU A 12 7.53 -8.76 -1.89
CA LEU A 12 6.96 -8.90 -0.56
C LEU A 12 7.78 -8.10 0.47
N PRO A 13 7.14 -7.52 1.49
CA PRO A 13 7.87 -6.89 2.59
C PRO A 13 8.73 -7.93 3.31
N SER A 14 9.97 -7.56 3.64
CA SER A 14 10.89 -8.41 4.39
C SER A 14 10.45 -8.60 5.84
N ASP A 15 10.02 -7.51 6.48
CA ASP A 15 9.37 -7.50 7.79
C ASP A 15 8.63 -6.18 7.98
N TYR A 16 7.40 -6.23 8.51
CA TYR A 16 6.61 -5.01 8.72
C TYR A 16 7.09 -4.23 9.96
N PRO A 17 6.83 -2.91 10.03
CA PRO A 17 7.13 -2.14 11.23
C PRO A 17 6.43 -2.71 12.47
N ALA A 18 7.11 -2.61 13.61
CA ALA A 18 6.60 -3.07 14.89
C ALA A 18 5.24 -2.46 15.24
N GLU A 19 4.42 -3.23 15.95
CA GLU A 19 3.10 -2.80 16.39
C GLU A 19 3.17 -1.57 17.32
N PRO A 20 2.21 -0.63 17.22
CA PRO A 20 2.08 0.46 18.18
C PRO A 20 1.83 -0.05 19.62
N ALA A 21 2.47 0.57 20.61
CA ALA A 21 2.36 0.16 22.02
C ALA A 21 0.98 0.38 22.66
N ASP A 22 0.14 1.26 22.10
CA ASP A 22 -1.14 1.69 22.68
C ASP A 22 -2.34 0.79 22.30
N LEU A 23 -2.10 -0.43 21.82
CA LEU A 23 -3.15 -1.37 21.42
C LEU A 23 -3.78 -2.08 22.63
N SER A 24 -5.09 -2.29 22.60
CA SER A 24 -5.79 -3.18 23.51
C SER A 24 -5.33 -4.64 23.33
N PRO A 25 -5.46 -5.51 24.36
CA PRO A 25 -5.07 -6.92 24.23
C PRO A 25 -5.79 -7.65 23.08
N ALA A 26 -7.03 -7.27 22.78
CA ALA A 26 -7.77 -7.85 21.66
C ALA A 26 -7.22 -7.37 20.30
N ALA A 27 -6.83 -6.10 20.20
CA ALA A 27 -6.21 -5.55 18.99
C ALA A 27 -4.79 -6.10 18.76
N GLN A 28 -4.02 -6.40 19.82
CA GLN A 28 -2.72 -7.07 19.74
C GLN A 28 -2.84 -8.53 19.25
N ALA A 29 -4.00 -9.17 19.38
CA ALA A 29 -4.23 -10.52 18.89
C ALA A 29 -4.54 -10.58 17.38
N ILE A 30 -4.75 -9.42 16.75
CA ILE A 30 -4.97 -9.31 15.31
C ILE A 30 -3.63 -9.45 14.59
N ASP A 31 -3.60 -10.22 13.49
CA ASP A 31 -2.40 -10.34 12.65
C ASP A 31 -1.96 -8.98 12.10
N ALA A 32 -0.80 -8.50 12.58
CA ALA A 32 -0.22 -7.23 12.17
C ALA A 32 0.03 -7.14 10.66
N THR A 33 0.39 -8.27 10.04
CA THR A 33 0.62 -8.37 8.59
C THR A 33 -0.64 -7.99 7.82
N ALA A 34 -1.81 -8.45 8.28
CA ALA A 34 -3.08 -8.14 7.66
C ALA A 34 -3.45 -6.65 7.79
N VAL A 35 -3.15 -6.03 8.95
CA VAL A 35 -3.42 -4.59 9.18
C VAL A 35 -2.54 -3.75 8.26
N TRP A 36 -1.25 -4.04 8.21
CA TRP A 36 -0.30 -3.33 7.35
C TRP A 36 -0.62 -3.49 5.86
N ALA A 37 -0.84 -4.72 5.39
CA ALA A 37 -1.21 -4.97 4.01
C ALA A 37 -2.49 -4.19 3.61
N ARG A 38 -3.46 -4.08 4.54
CA ARG A 38 -4.68 -3.32 4.30
C ARG A 38 -4.44 -1.81 4.21
N ILE A 39 -3.53 -1.27 5.01
CA ILE A 39 -3.11 0.13 4.94
C ILE A 39 -2.38 0.40 3.62
N GLU A 40 -1.39 -0.43 3.26
CA GLU A 40 -0.60 -0.28 2.03
C GLU A 40 -1.44 -0.37 0.76
N GLN A 41 -2.53 -1.15 0.75
CA GLN A 41 -3.49 -1.16 -0.35
C GLN A 41 -4.25 0.15 -0.54
N TRP A 42 -4.38 0.97 0.51
CA TRP A 42 -5.15 2.21 0.49
C TRP A 42 -4.32 3.44 0.10
N ILE A 43 -3.00 3.35 0.28
CA ILE A 43 -2.06 4.47 0.12
C ILE A 43 -0.97 4.11 -0.90
N ILE A 44 -0.21 5.11 -1.33
CA ILE A 44 0.90 4.90 -2.28
C ILE A 44 2.26 4.69 -1.60
N ARG A 45 2.29 4.60 -0.26
CA ARG A 45 3.50 4.43 0.55
C ARG A 45 3.72 2.97 0.91
N ARG A 46 4.99 2.60 1.17
CA ARG A 46 5.43 1.25 1.56
C ARG A 46 6.33 1.29 2.78
N TRP A 47 6.16 0.30 3.66
CA TRP A 47 7.05 0.05 4.79
C TRP A 47 7.22 -1.46 4.97
N PRO A 48 8.45 -2.00 4.96
CA PRO A 48 9.71 -1.31 4.73
C PRO A 48 9.88 -0.96 3.23
N ALA A 49 10.98 -0.27 2.90
CA ALA A 49 11.36 -0.08 1.52
C ALA A 49 11.58 -1.43 0.81
N ARG A 50 11.07 -1.58 -0.41
CA ARG A 50 11.16 -2.81 -1.20
C ARG A 50 11.33 -2.54 -2.68
N GLU A 51 11.80 -3.54 -3.40
CA GLU A 51 11.98 -3.44 -4.84
C GLU A 51 10.64 -3.49 -5.56
N VAL A 52 10.45 -2.59 -6.51
CA VAL A 52 9.32 -2.59 -7.42
C VAL A 52 9.82 -2.43 -8.85
N GLN A 53 9.34 -3.30 -9.73
CA GLN A 53 9.65 -3.29 -11.15
C GLN A 53 8.43 -2.88 -11.96
N TRP A 54 8.61 -1.88 -12.82
CA TRP A 54 7.62 -1.46 -13.80
C TRP A 54 8.08 -1.79 -15.20
N ILE A 55 7.22 -2.45 -15.97
CA ILE A 55 7.36 -2.55 -17.43
C ILE A 55 6.44 -1.52 -18.05
N THR A 56 7.01 -0.67 -18.89
CA THR A 56 6.31 0.44 -19.53
C THR A 56 6.45 0.35 -21.05
N GLU A 57 5.47 0.87 -21.77
CA GLU A 57 5.45 0.89 -23.24
C GLU A 57 5.05 2.28 -23.78
N GLY A 58 5.74 2.70 -24.84
CA GLY A 58 5.51 3.96 -25.54
C GLY A 58 6.58 5.00 -25.24
N GLU A 59 6.30 6.24 -25.64
CA GLU A 59 7.16 7.40 -25.38
C GLU A 59 6.41 8.38 -24.48
N GLY A 60 7.09 8.91 -23.46
CA GLY A 60 6.47 9.89 -22.59
C GLY A 60 7.05 10.05 -21.21
N TYR A 61 6.31 10.76 -20.38
CA TYR A 61 6.64 10.91 -18.96
C TYR A 61 6.21 9.67 -18.18
N PHE A 62 7.13 9.18 -17.35
CA PHE A 62 6.90 8.16 -16.35
C PHE A 62 6.98 8.78 -14.96
N VAL A 63 5.96 8.52 -14.15
CA VAL A 63 5.91 8.88 -12.73
C VAL A 63 5.60 7.61 -11.96
N PRO A 64 6.46 7.17 -11.02
CA PRO A 64 6.19 6.02 -10.19
C PRO A 64 4.87 6.18 -9.42
N ARG A 65 4.01 5.16 -9.48
CA ARG A 65 2.70 5.18 -8.78
C ARG A 65 2.85 5.05 -7.27
N LEU A 66 3.95 4.45 -6.82
CA LEU A 66 4.30 4.30 -5.42
C LEU A 66 5.41 5.28 -5.06
N GLN A 67 5.39 5.77 -3.82
CA GLN A 67 6.26 6.85 -3.35
C GLN A 67 6.71 6.60 -1.89
N PRO A 68 7.86 7.15 -1.44
CA PRO A 68 8.92 7.66 -2.30
C PRO A 68 9.50 6.50 -3.13
N ALA A 69 10.00 6.81 -4.32
CA ALA A 69 10.59 5.82 -5.21
C ALA A 69 11.93 6.34 -5.73
N GLU A 70 12.99 5.57 -5.52
CA GLU A 70 14.33 5.85 -6.01
C GLU A 70 14.69 4.87 -7.14
N LEU A 71 15.02 5.41 -8.32
CA LEU A 71 15.38 4.59 -9.48
C LEU A 71 16.72 3.92 -9.22
N THR A 72 16.75 2.59 -9.24
CA THR A 72 17.99 1.82 -9.12
C THR A 72 18.51 1.33 -10.46
N LYS A 73 17.61 1.00 -11.39
CA LYS A 73 17.99 0.50 -12.72
C LYS A 73 16.95 0.85 -13.77
N ALA A 74 17.40 1.24 -14.96
CA ALA A 74 16.55 1.43 -16.12
C ALA A 74 17.10 0.67 -17.32
N GLU A 75 16.25 -0.10 -17.98
CA GLU A 75 16.60 -0.89 -19.16
C GLU A 75 15.57 -0.68 -20.27
N GLN A 76 16.00 -0.74 -21.53
CA GLN A 76 15.14 -0.71 -22.71
C GLN A 76 15.26 -2.03 -23.47
N TRP A 77 14.12 -2.55 -23.92
CA TRP A 77 14.08 -3.74 -24.77
C TRP A 77 14.48 -3.38 -26.20
N ASN A 78 15.47 -4.09 -26.75
CA ASN A 78 15.94 -3.88 -28.13
C ASN A 78 15.36 -4.91 -29.14
N GLY A 79 14.42 -5.75 -28.71
CA GLY A 79 13.89 -6.88 -29.51
C GLY A 79 14.52 -8.23 -29.19
N LYS A 80 15.63 -8.27 -28.45
CA LYS A 80 16.37 -9.49 -28.11
C LYS A 80 16.80 -9.56 -26.64
N ASP A 81 17.31 -8.46 -26.12
CA ASP A 81 17.88 -8.34 -24.78
C ASP A 81 17.44 -7.02 -24.13
N TRP A 82 17.49 -6.98 -22.80
CA TRP A 82 17.33 -5.75 -22.02
C TRP A 82 18.68 -5.04 -21.96
N ILE A 83 18.75 -3.81 -22.48
CA ILE A 83 19.96 -2.99 -22.45
C ILE A 83 19.77 -1.88 -21.42
N GLU A 84 20.75 -1.68 -20.56
CA GLU A 84 20.74 -0.57 -19.61
C GLU A 84 20.75 0.78 -20.33
N VAL A 85 19.88 1.68 -19.90
CA VAL A 85 19.74 3.02 -20.47
C VAL A 85 19.69 4.04 -19.36
N GLN A 86 20.15 5.26 -19.64
CA GLN A 86 19.96 6.39 -18.74
C GLN A 86 18.73 7.18 -19.20
N PRO A 87 17.59 7.10 -18.49
CA PRO A 87 16.42 7.91 -18.81
C PRO A 87 16.66 9.38 -18.49
N ASP A 88 16.03 10.27 -19.25
CA ASP A 88 16.19 11.70 -19.06
C ASP A 88 15.40 12.16 -17.82
N PRO A 89 16.01 12.90 -16.88
CA PRO A 89 15.29 13.44 -15.75
C PRO A 89 14.28 14.50 -16.22
N ALA A 90 13.09 14.48 -15.64
CA ALA A 90 12.01 15.42 -15.93
C ALA A 90 11.42 16.00 -14.64
N PRO A 91 10.76 17.19 -14.69
CA PRO A 91 10.23 17.83 -13.49
C PRO A 91 9.23 16.98 -12.67
N MET A 92 8.57 16.02 -13.30
CA MET A 92 7.58 15.15 -12.65
C MET A 92 8.06 13.70 -12.43
N GLY A 93 9.27 13.35 -12.90
CA GLY A 93 9.75 11.97 -12.91
C GLY A 93 10.80 11.76 -14.00
N LEU A 94 10.57 10.80 -14.89
CA LEU A 94 11.47 10.50 -16.00
C LEU A 94 10.78 10.74 -17.34
N TYR A 95 11.56 11.08 -18.36
CA TYR A 95 11.14 10.99 -19.75
C TYR A 95 11.73 9.72 -20.38
N LEU A 96 10.87 8.89 -20.94
CA LEU A 96 11.23 7.66 -21.63
C LEU A 96 11.07 7.89 -23.13
N ASN A 97 12.11 7.53 -23.89
CA ASN A 97 12.06 7.51 -25.35
C ASN A 97 11.07 6.43 -25.85
N HIS A 98 10.82 6.37 -27.15
CA HIS A 98 9.94 5.33 -27.71
C HIS A 98 10.49 3.92 -27.46
N GLY A 99 9.69 3.05 -26.86
CA GLY A 99 9.98 1.61 -26.77
C GLY A 99 9.33 0.96 -25.56
N THR A 100 9.88 -0.19 -25.15
CA THR A 100 9.49 -0.87 -23.91
C THR A 100 10.62 -0.74 -22.91
N HIS A 101 10.33 -0.26 -21.70
CA HIS A 101 11.31 -0.08 -20.64
C HIS A 101 10.98 -0.95 -19.45
N ARG A 102 12.01 -1.46 -18.80
CA ARG A 102 11.94 -2.07 -17.48
C ARG A 102 12.66 -1.16 -16.50
N LEU A 103 11.92 -0.66 -15.53
CA LEU A 103 12.43 0.24 -14.50
C LEU A 103 12.36 -0.45 -13.16
N THR A 104 13.49 -0.50 -12.47
CA THR A 104 13.61 -1.05 -11.11
C THR A 104 13.80 0.09 -10.15
N TYR A 105 13.02 0.10 -9.08
CA TYR A 105 13.04 1.12 -8.05
C TYR A 105 13.10 0.50 -6.66
N GLN A 106 13.69 1.24 -5.72
CA GLN A 106 13.45 1.03 -4.30
C GLN A 106 12.33 1.97 -3.85
N VAL A 107 11.25 1.38 -3.35
CA VAL A 107 10.01 2.08 -3.01
C VAL A 107 9.71 1.92 -1.53
N GLY A 108 9.48 3.04 -0.86
CA GLY A 108 9.08 3.06 0.55
C GLY A 108 10.10 3.70 1.46
N GLU A 109 9.80 3.65 2.75
CA GLU A 109 10.64 4.20 3.82
C GLU A 109 10.81 3.15 4.91
N ALA A 110 11.75 3.37 5.82
CA ALA A 110 11.94 2.46 6.95
C ALA A 110 10.83 2.61 8.00
N GLU A 111 10.44 3.85 8.31
CA GLU A 111 9.55 4.15 9.43
C GLU A 111 8.25 4.82 8.97
N PRO A 112 7.09 4.33 9.42
CA PRO A 112 5.81 4.96 9.16
C PRO A 112 5.64 6.21 10.03
N PRO A 113 5.08 7.31 9.48
CA PRO A 113 4.85 8.53 10.24
C PRO A 113 3.71 8.34 11.26
N ALA A 114 3.70 9.16 12.32
CA ALA A 114 2.75 9.04 13.42
C ALA A 114 1.26 8.97 13.00
N PRO A 115 0.77 9.72 11.98
CA PRO A 115 -0.62 9.57 11.51
C PRO A 115 -0.94 8.18 10.97
N VAL A 116 0.02 7.52 10.32
CA VAL A 116 -0.13 6.15 9.81
C VAL A 116 -0.18 5.17 10.98
N MET A 117 0.68 5.35 11.98
CA MET A 117 0.62 4.53 13.21
C MET A 117 -0.71 4.70 13.95
N ARG A 118 -1.28 5.91 13.99
CA ARG A 118 -2.63 6.12 14.56
C ARG A 118 -3.73 5.49 13.71
N ALA A 119 -3.57 5.46 12.39
CA ALA A 119 -4.49 4.75 11.50
C ALA A 119 -4.44 3.23 11.74
N TYR A 120 -3.24 2.67 11.96
CA TYR A 120 -3.05 1.29 12.37
C TYR A 120 -3.83 0.98 13.64
N ILE A 121 -3.63 1.76 14.71
CA ILE A 121 -4.33 1.55 15.99
C ILE A 121 -5.84 1.51 15.76
N ARG A 122 -6.39 2.53 15.08
CA ARG A 122 -7.84 2.60 14.82
C ARG A 122 -8.36 1.39 14.05
N LEU A 123 -7.63 0.94 13.04
CA LEU A 123 -8.03 -0.21 12.23
C LEU A 123 -7.98 -1.51 13.04
N ALA A 124 -6.91 -1.74 13.81
CA ALA A 124 -6.75 -2.92 14.64
C ALA A 124 -7.80 -2.99 15.75
N GLU A 125 -8.06 -1.88 16.45
CA GLU A 125 -9.12 -1.79 17.47
C GLU A 125 -10.51 -2.05 16.87
N TYR A 126 -10.79 -1.48 15.70
CA TYR A 126 -12.06 -1.71 15.02
C TYR A 126 -12.22 -3.18 14.60
N TRP A 127 -11.14 -3.82 14.12
CA TRP A 127 -11.19 -5.25 13.78
C TRP A 127 -11.36 -6.14 15.01
N ALA A 128 -10.72 -5.81 16.13
CA ALA A 128 -10.94 -6.50 17.38
C ALA A 128 -12.39 -6.36 17.88
N GLU A 129 -12.98 -5.17 17.78
CA GLU A 129 -14.38 -4.91 18.14
C GLU A 129 -15.36 -5.63 17.20
N VAL A 130 -15.05 -5.73 15.91
CA VAL A 130 -15.90 -6.40 14.91
C VAL A 130 -15.74 -7.92 14.92
N GLN A 131 -14.71 -8.46 15.59
CA GLN A 131 -14.50 -9.89 15.81
C GLN A 131 -15.05 -10.41 17.16
N PRO A 132 -16.38 -10.50 17.36
CA PRO A 132 -16.91 -11.56 18.19
C PRO A 132 -17.81 -12.47 17.35
N GLU A 133 -17.49 -13.76 17.42
CA GLU A 133 -18.28 -14.92 17.00
C GLU A 133 -18.79 -14.94 15.54
N GLY A 134 -17.99 -15.55 14.67
CA GLY A 134 -18.47 -16.32 13.53
C GLY A 134 -19.44 -15.61 12.57
N GLY A 135 -18.98 -14.61 11.82
CA GLY A 135 -19.69 -14.15 10.60
C GLY A 135 -21.11 -13.56 10.80
N ALA A 136 -21.69 -13.58 12.00
CA ALA A 136 -23.05 -13.13 12.28
C ALA A 136 -23.24 -11.62 12.07
N THR A 137 -24.17 -11.20 11.22
CA THR A 137 -24.47 -9.77 10.98
C THR A 137 -25.38 -9.15 12.05
N SER A 138 -25.90 -9.97 12.95
CA SER A 138 -26.68 -9.55 14.11
C SER A 138 -26.55 -10.58 15.21
N VAL A 139 -26.33 -10.12 16.44
CA VAL A 139 -26.38 -10.96 17.64
C VAL A 139 -27.40 -10.31 18.57
N SER A 140 -28.34 -11.12 19.06
CA SER A 140 -29.33 -10.72 20.06
C SER A 140 -29.30 -11.72 21.20
N ASP A 141 -28.90 -11.28 22.39
CA ASP A 141 -28.93 -12.05 23.62
C ASP A 141 -29.61 -11.22 24.72
N GLY A 142 -30.85 -11.60 25.08
CA GLY A 142 -31.65 -10.86 26.05
C GLY A 142 -31.83 -9.38 25.69
N ASP A 143 -31.38 -8.48 26.58
CA ASP A 143 -31.44 -7.02 26.42
C ASP A 143 -30.31 -6.45 25.53
N TYR A 144 -29.35 -7.28 25.11
CA TYR A 144 -28.26 -6.86 24.23
C TYR A 144 -28.58 -7.23 22.78
N SER A 145 -28.74 -6.22 21.92
CA SER A 145 -28.82 -6.43 20.48
C SER A 145 -27.78 -5.58 19.77
N PHE A 146 -27.00 -6.23 18.91
CA PHE A 146 -26.04 -5.56 18.04
C PHE A 146 -26.33 -5.98 16.60
N THR A 147 -26.42 -5.01 15.70
CA THR A 147 -26.56 -5.23 14.27
C THR A 147 -25.39 -4.57 13.56
N ARG A 148 -24.69 -5.32 12.71
CA ARG A 148 -23.60 -4.80 11.88
C ARG A 148 -23.98 -4.81 10.40
N SER A 149 -23.38 -3.88 9.66
CA SER A 149 -23.47 -3.92 8.21
C SER A 149 -22.71 -5.14 7.68
N ALA A 150 -23.25 -5.78 6.64
CA ALA A 150 -22.57 -6.87 5.93
C ALA A 150 -21.21 -6.45 5.34
N ASN A 151 -20.98 -5.14 5.21
CA ASN A 151 -19.75 -4.56 4.67
C ASN A 151 -18.74 -4.13 5.76
N ALA A 152 -18.97 -4.46 7.04
CA ALA A 152 -18.14 -3.97 8.15
C ALA A 152 -16.65 -4.28 7.96
N VAL A 153 -16.32 -5.50 7.51
CA VAL A 153 -14.93 -5.90 7.19
C VAL A 153 -14.44 -5.21 5.90
N ALA A 154 -15.27 -5.16 4.86
CA ALA A 154 -14.91 -4.57 3.57
C ALA A 154 -14.64 -3.04 3.65
N ARG A 155 -15.36 -2.34 4.53
CA ARG A 155 -15.25 -0.88 4.77
C ARG A 155 -14.61 -0.53 6.10
N ALA A 156 -13.89 -1.46 6.71
CA ALA A 156 -13.29 -1.29 8.02
C ALA A 156 -12.40 -0.04 8.11
N LEU A 157 -11.66 0.26 7.04
CA LEU A 157 -10.77 1.43 6.98
C LEU A 157 -11.53 2.76 7.07
N GLN A 158 -12.72 2.82 6.48
CA GLN A 158 -13.59 4.00 6.55
C GLN A 158 -14.32 4.07 7.89
N TYR A 159 -14.83 2.93 8.39
CA TYR A 159 -15.59 2.89 9.65
C TYR A 159 -14.73 3.09 10.90
N SER A 160 -13.46 2.69 10.87
CA SER A 160 -12.50 2.98 11.95
C SER A 160 -12.05 4.45 12.00
N GLY A 161 -12.35 5.24 10.97
CA GLY A 161 -11.80 6.59 10.81
C GLY A 161 -10.28 6.61 10.51
N ALA A 162 -9.68 5.46 10.17
CA ALA A 162 -8.29 5.37 9.70
C ALA A 162 -8.11 6.03 8.32
N ALA A 163 -9.12 5.92 7.44
CA ALA A 163 -9.08 6.48 6.10
C ALA A 163 -8.83 8.00 6.06
N ASP A 164 -9.34 8.75 7.04
CA ASP A 164 -9.17 10.20 7.12
C ASP A 164 -7.71 10.58 7.42
N LEU A 165 -7.07 9.85 8.35
CA LEU A 165 -5.65 10.01 8.67
C LEU A 165 -4.74 9.66 7.48
N LEU A 166 -5.16 8.67 6.68
CA LEU A 166 -4.41 8.18 5.53
C LEU A 166 -4.63 9.00 4.25
N ARG A 167 -5.59 9.94 4.25
CA ARG A 167 -5.99 10.69 3.04
C ARG A 167 -4.81 11.39 2.36
N ARG A 168 -3.87 11.94 3.12
CA ARG A 168 -2.69 12.66 2.58
C ARG A 168 -1.68 11.73 1.89
N TYR A 169 -1.75 10.42 2.14
CA TYR A 169 -0.79 9.43 1.64
C TYR A 169 -1.31 8.66 0.42
N ARG A 170 -2.48 9.01 -0.11
CA ARG A 170 -3.12 8.33 -1.24
C ARG A 170 -2.69 8.85 -2.62
N SER A 171 -2.05 10.01 -2.67
CA SER A 171 -1.69 10.74 -3.89
C SER A 171 -0.21 11.08 -3.94
#